data_AF-A0A4U1FDM2-F1
#
_entry.id   AF-A0A4U1FDM2-F1
#
_cell.length_a   1.000
_cell.length_b   1.000
_cell.length_c   1.000
_cell.angle_alpha   90.00
_cell.angle_beta   90.00
_cell.angle_gamma   90.00
#
_symmetry.space_group_name_H-M   'P 1'
#
loop_
_entity.id
_entity.type
_entity.pdbx_description
1 polymer ?
#
loop_
_entity_poly.entity_id
_entity_poly.type
_entity_poly.pdbx_seq_one_letter_code
_entity_poly.pdbx_strand_id
1 'polypeptide(L)'
;MKEEDVLKFLAAGTHLGGINLDFQMEQYVYKRKSDGIYIINLKRTWETLLLAARAIVAIENPADVSVISSRNTGQRAVLKFAAATGATPIAGCFSPGIFTNQIQAGFWEPRLLVGVY
;
A
#
# COMPACT_ATOMS: atom_id res chain seq x y z
N MET A 1 12.83 -2.39 13.69
CA MET A 1 12.43 -0.98 13.52
C MET A 1 13.50 -0.14 14.20
N LYS A 2 14.17 0.74 13.46
CA LYS A 2 15.18 1.65 14.04
C LYS A 2 14.49 2.92 14.54
N GLU A 3 15.13 3.66 15.43
CA GLU A 3 14.58 4.92 15.97
C GLU A 3 14.30 5.94 14.86
N GLU A 4 15.19 6.04 13.87
CA GLU A 4 15.02 6.90 12.69
C GLU A 4 13.75 6.59 11.89
N ASP A 5 13.36 5.32 11.80
CA ASP A 5 12.14 4.90 11.10
C ASP A 5 10.90 5.39 11.86
N VAL A 6 10.92 5.26 13.19
CA VAL A 6 9.83 5.72 14.06
C VAL A 6 9.63 7.22 13.94
N LEU A 7 10.73 8.00 13.94
CA LEU A 7 10.66 9.45 13.75
C LEU A 7 10.01 9.83 12.42
N LYS A 8 10.34 9.12 11.33
CA LYS A 8 9.70 9.35 10.01
C LYS A 8 8.20 9.03 10.03
N PHE A 9 7.79 7.93 10.68
CA PHE A 9 6.37 7.59 10.84
C PHE A 9 5.59 8.65 11.63
N LEU A 10 6.18 9.13 12.73
CA LEU A 10 5.57 10.17 13.55
C LEU A 10 5.46 11.50 12.78
N ALA A 11 6.53 11.90 12.10
CA ALA A 11 6.56 13.13 11.30
C ALA A 11 5.58 13.12 10.12
N ALA A 12 5.42 11.97 9.46
CA ALA A 12 4.46 11.80 8.37
C ALA A 12 3.01 11.58 8.86
N GLY A 13 2.78 11.47 10.17
CA GLY A 13 1.45 11.29 10.75
C GLY A 13 0.83 9.92 10.51
N THR A 14 1.60 8.88 10.15
CA THR A 14 1.06 7.56 9.77
C THR A 14 0.37 6.82 10.91
N HIS A 15 0.64 7.21 12.16
CA HIS A 15 0.00 6.67 13.35
C HIS A 15 -1.43 7.23 13.55
N LEU A 16 -1.81 8.28 12.83
CA LEU A 16 -3.14 8.88 12.89
C LEU A 16 -4.05 8.15 11.91
N GLY A 17 -5.03 7.42 12.44
CA GLY A 17 -6.05 6.73 11.66
C GLY A 17 -7.28 7.60 11.39
N GLY A 18 -8.38 6.94 11.00
CA GLY A 18 -9.68 7.57 10.80
C GLY A 18 -10.49 7.76 12.10
N ILE A 19 -11.68 8.33 11.94
CA ILE A 19 -12.69 8.47 13.01
C ILE A 19 -13.54 7.19 13.14
N ASN A 20 -13.72 6.49 12.03
CA ASN A 20 -14.45 5.23 11.95
C ASN A 20 -13.46 4.07 11.92
N LEU A 21 -13.84 2.95 12.55
CA LEU A 21 -13.05 1.74 12.64
C LEU A 21 -13.87 0.57 12.06
N ASP A 22 -13.27 -0.16 11.14
CA ASP A 22 -13.78 -1.46 10.72
C ASP A 22 -13.39 -2.54 11.75
N PHE A 23 -14.27 -3.50 11.98
CA PHE A 23 -14.08 -4.53 13.01
C PHE A 23 -12.79 -5.34 12.81
N GLN A 24 -12.46 -5.69 11.56
CA GLN A 24 -11.25 -6.45 11.25
C GLN A 24 -9.95 -5.66 11.49
N MET A 25 -10.05 -4.33 11.53
CA MET A 25 -8.92 -3.42 11.74
C MET A 25 -8.63 -3.16 13.22
N GLU A 26 -9.49 -3.61 14.14
CA GLU A 26 -9.35 -3.38 15.59
C GLU A 26 -8.00 -3.89 16.13
N GLN A 27 -7.52 -5.02 15.63
CA GLN A 27 -6.23 -5.61 16.02
C GLN A 27 -5.00 -4.72 15.71
N TYR A 28 -5.14 -3.75 14.80
CA TYR A 28 -4.08 -2.82 14.41
C TYR A 28 -4.16 -1.49 15.18
N VAL A 29 -5.24 -1.26 15.92
CA VAL A 29 -5.46 -0.05 16.72
C VAL A 29 -4.76 -0.17 18.06
N TYR A 30 -4.14 0.92 18.51
CA TYR A 30 -3.58 1.03 19.85
C TYR A 30 -4.58 1.61 20.84
N LYS A 31 -5.15 2.78 20.55
CA LYS A 31 -6.18 3.44 21.37
C LYS A 31 -6.96 4.48 20.58
N ARG A 32 -8.09 4.95 21.12
CA ARG A 32 -8.85 6.09 20.60
C ARG A 32 -8.52 7.36 21.40
N LYS A 33 -8.31 8.50 20.73
CA LYS A 33 -8.18 9.82 21.37
C LYS A 33 -9.55 10.37 21.80
N SER A 34 -9.54 11.38 22.67
CA SER A 34 -10.72 12.17 23.04
C SER A 34 -11.43 12.75 21.82
N ASP A 35 -10.67 13.14 20.80
CA ASP A 35 -11.17 13.78 19.58
C ASP A 35 -11.78 12.76 18.59
N GLY A 36 -11.90 11.50 19.00
CA GLY A 36 -12.52 10.43 18.23
C GLY A 36 -11.59 9.71 17.23
N ILE A 37 -10.38 10.24 16.97
CA ILE A 37 -9.38 9.65 16.07
C ILE A 37 -8.75 8.39 16.69
N TYR A 38 -8.67 7.32 15.90
CA TYR A 38 -7.95 6.10 16.29
C TYR A 38 -6.45 6.22 16.03
N ILE A 39 -5.63 5.81 17.01
CA ILE A 39 -4.18 5.71 16.88
C ILE A 39 -3.82 4.30 16.44
N ILE A 40 -3.08 4.17 15.35
CA ILE A 40 -2.59 2.89 14.81
C ILE A 40 -1.29 2.49 15.55
N ASN A 41 -1.17 1.20 15.86
CA ASN A 41 0.03 0.66 16.50
C ASN A 41 1.19 0.52 15.49
N LEU A 42 2.19 1.40 15.61
CA LEU A 42 3.35 1.43 14.71
C LEU A 42 4.15 0.13 14.69
N LYS A 43 4.21 -0.62 15.80
CA LYS A 43 4.90 -1.92 15.82
C LYS A 43 4.19 -2.94 14.92
N ARG A 44 2.85 -2.98 14.98
CA ARG A 44 2.04 -3.83 14.09
C ARG A 44 2.16 -3.40 12.65
N THR A 45 2.16 -2.09 12.37
CA THR A 45 2.37 -1.55 11.02
C THR A 45 3.74 -1.96 10.45
N TRP A 46 4.78 -1.96 11.27
CA TRP A 46 6.10 -2.40 10.84
C TRP A 46 6.15 -3.90 10.52
N GLU A 47 5.53 -4.73 11.36
CA GLU A 47 5.42 -6.18 11.15
C GLU A 47 4.68 -6.51 9.84
N THR A 48 3.54 -5.86 9.57
CA THR A 48 2.78 -6.06 8.32
C THR A 48 3.50 -5.53 7.10
N LEU A 49 4.21 -4.40 7.22
CA LEU A 49 5.01 -3.84 6.13
C LEU A 49 6.15 -4.79 5.73
N LEU A 50 6.83 -5.41 6.70
CA LEU A 50 7.86 -6.43 6.42
C LEU A 50 7.26 -7.69 5.78
N LEU A 51 6.08 -8.12 6.22
CA LEU A 51 5.40 -9.26 5.61
C LEU A 51 5.04 -8.98 4.14
N ALA A 52 4.52 -7.81 3.84
CA ALA A 52 4.23 -7.38 2.47
C ALA A 52 5.50 -7.31 1.61
N ALA A 53 6.60 -6.77 2.16
CA ALA A 53 7.88 -6.73 1.45
C ALA A 53 8.40 -8.14 1.11
N ARG A 54 8.24 -9.12 2.01
CA ARG A 54 8.60 -10.52 1.74
C ARG A 54 7.74 -11.14 0.63
N ALA A 55 6.44 -10.83 0.59
CA ALA A 55 5.56 -11.30 -0.48
C ALA A 55 5.95 -10.72 -1.84
N ILE A 56 6.37 -9.46 -1.90
CA ILE A 56 6.85 -8.82 -3.13
C ILE A 56 8.15 -9.47 -3.61
N VAL A 57 9.12 -9.68 -2.72
CA VAL A 57 10.42 -10.29 -3.05
C VAL A 57 10.29 -11.76 -3.45
N ALA A 58 9.24 -12.47 -3.02
CA ALA A 58 9.00 -13.85 -3.41
C ALA A 58 8.61 -14.03 -4.89
N ILE A 59 8.26 -12.95 -5.60
CA ILE A 59 7.98 -13.00 -7.03
C ILE A 59 9.29 -12.93 -7.80
N GLU A 60 9.58 -13.96 -8.60
CA GLU A 60 10.83 -14.08 -9.37
C GLU A 60 11.02 -12.93 -10.37
N ASN A 61 9.98 -12.60 -11.14
CA ASN A 61 9.99 -11.49 -12.07
C ASN A 61 9.34 -10.25 -11.43
N PRO A 62 10.09 -9.19 -11.10
CA PRO A 62 9.53 -8.00 -10.46
C PRO A 62 8.48 -7.31 -11.32
N ALA A 63 8.54 -7.44 -12.66
CA ALA A 63 7.54 -6.86 -13.55
C ALA A 63 6.13 -7.46 -13.37
N ASP A 64 6.03 -8.69 -12.88
CA ASP A 64 4.76 -9.38 -12.58
C ASP A 64 4.04 -8.80 -11.34
N VAL A 65 4.69 -7.87 -10.62
CA VAL A 65 4.08 -7.10 -9.53
C VAL A 65 3.48 -5.82 -10.11
N SER A 66 2.19 -5.62 -9.91
CA SER A 66 1.50 -4.38 -10.32
C SER A 66 1.21 -3.48 -9.13
N VAL A 67 1.55 -2.20 -9.29
CA VAL A 67 1.37 -1.18 -8.24
C VAL A 67 0.42 -0.11 -8.76
N ILE A 68 -0.66 0.14 -8.02
CA ILE A 68 -1.82 0.87 -8.54
C ILE A 68 -2.22 1.99 -7.60
N SER A 69 -2.53 3.16 -8.16
CA SER A 69 -3.28 4.17 -7.44
C SER A 69 -4.12 5.01 -8.38
N SER A 70 -5.41 5.12 -8.07
CA SER A 70 -6.33 6.04 -8.73
C SER A 70 -6.27 7.45 -8.14
N ARG A 71 -5.79 7.59 -6.90
CA ARG A 71 -5.76 8.88 -6.19
C ARG A 71 -4.56 9.71 -6.58
N ASN A 72 -4.80 11.00 -6.78
CA ASN A 72 -3.75 11.97 -7.14
C ASN A 72 -2.59 12.00 -6.13
N THR A 73 -2.87 11.75 -4.85
CA THR A 73 -1.85 11.68 -3.79
C THR A 73 -0.89 10.51 -3.94
N GLY A 74 -1.36 9.39 -4.51
CA GLY A 74 -0.60 8.15 -4.66
C GLY A 74 0.11 7.99 -6.01
N GLN A 75 -0.36 8.66 -7.07
CA GLN A 75 0.16 8.48 -8.44
C GLN A 75 1.69 8.63 -8.56
N ARG A 76 2.26 9.70 -7.98
CA ARG A 76 3.72 9.91 -8.02
C ARG A 76 4.48 8.88 -7.20
N ALA A 77 3.92 8.44 -6.07
CA ALA A 77 4.54 7.42 -5.22
C ALA A 77 4.60 6.07 -5.94
N VAL A 78 3.53 5.68 -6.64
CA VAL A 78 3.47 4.46 -7.45
C VAL A 78 4.52 4.47 -8.56
N LEU A 79 4.65 5.57 -9.31
CA LEU A 79 5.66 5.70 -10.36
C LEU A 79 7.09 5.59 -9.81
N LYS A 80 7.36 6.22 -8.66
CA LYS A 80 8.70 6.15 -8.03
C LYS A 80 8.99 4.79 -7.43
N PHE A 81 7.98 4.13 -6.85
CA PHE A 81 8.12 2.79 -6.30
C PHE A 81 8.41 1.76 -7.41
N ALA A 82 7.64 1.81 -8.50
CA ALA A 82 7.86 0.99 -9.69
C ALA A 82 9.27 1.18 -10.26
N ALA A 83 9.72 2.43 -10.44
CA ALA A 83 11.06 2.72 -10.93
C ALA A 83 12.17 2.18 -10.03
N ALA A 84 11.96 2.11 -8.70
CA ALA A 84 12.94 1.59 -7.75
C ALA A 84 12.94 0.06 -7.65
N THR A 85 11.81 -0.59 -7.92
CA THR A 85 11.62 -2.04 -7.70
C THR A 85 11.58 -2.86 -8.99
N GLY A 86 11.35 -2.22 -10.14
CA GLY A 86 11.10 -2.90 -11.41
C GLY A 86 9.63 -3.36 -11.59
N ALA A 87 8.75 -3.01 -10.64
CA ALA A 87 7.33 -3.32 -10.72
C ALA A 87 6.61 -2.52 -11.82
N THR A 88 5.45 -3.01 -12.27
CA THR A 88 4.65 -2.36 -13.31
C THR A 88 3.68 -1.33 -12.70
N PRO A 89 3.82 -0.01 -12.95
CA PRO A 89 2.94 1.00 -12.38
C PRO A 89 1.66 1.20 -13.19
N ILE A 90 0.53 1.35 -12.47
CA ILE A 90 -0.75 1.81 -13.03
C ILE A 90 -1.15 3.07 -12.25
N ALA A 91 -0.76 4.23 -12.77
CA ALA A 91 -1.07 5.52 -12.18
C ALA A 91 -2.29 6.16 -12.86
N GLY A 92 -3.29 6.55 -12.07
CA GLY A 92 -4.48 7.23 -12.57
C GLY A 92 -5.64 6.28 -12.82
N CYS A 93 -6.41 6.53 -13.89
CA CYS A 93 -7.63 5.78 -14.16
C CYS A 93 -7.33 4.30 -14.40
N PHE A 94 -7.88 3.43 -13.55
CA PHE A 94 -7.84 2.00 -13.75
C PHE A 94 -8.91 1.61 -14.77
N SER A 95 -8.52 1.20 -15.97
CA SER A 95 -9.49 0.77 -16.98
C SER A 95 -10.13 -0.56 -16.57
N PRO A 96 -11.46 -0.64 -16.45
CA PRO A 96 -12.14 -1.90 -16.16
C PRO A 96 -11.79 -2.93 -17.23
N GLY A 97 -11.46 -4.15 -16.81
CA GLY A 97 -11.09 -5.23 -17.73
C GLY A 97 -9.59 -5.43 -17.96
N ILE A 98 -8.71 -4.55 -17.45
CA ILE A 98 -7.24 -4.73 -17.59
C ILE A 98 -6.78 -6.12 -17.11
N PHE A 99 -7.38 -6.66 -16.05
CA PHE A 99 -7.00 -7.97 -15.49
C PHE A 99 -7.88 -9.15 -15.93
N THR A 100 -8.96 -8.91 -16.68
CA THR A 100 -9.96 -9.95 -16.98
C THR A 100 -10.24 -10.10 -18.47
N ASN A 101 -10.02 -9.06 -19.27
CA ASN A 101 -10.32 -9.06 -20.69
C ASN A 101 -9.06 -9.31 -21.53
N GLN A 102 -8.79 -10.58 -21.83
CA GLN A 102 -7.64 -11.02 -22.63
C GLN A 102 -7.61 -10.46 -24.08
N ILE A 103 -8.74 -9.94 -24.58
CA ILE A 103 -8.83 -9.38 -25.93
C ILE A 103 -8.28 -7.95 -25.97
N GLN A 104 -8.25 -7.25 -24.84
CA GLN A 104 -7.85 -5.85 -24.78
C GLN A 104 -6.33 -5.70 -24.92
N ALA A 105 -5.87 -4.70 -25.69
CA ALA A 105 -4.44 -4.45 -25.89
C ALA A 105 -3.67 -4.13 -24.59
N GLY A 106 -4.36 -3.60 -23.57
CA GLY A 106 -3.82 -3.31 -22.25
C GLY A 106 -4.02 -4.43 -21.22
N PHE A 107 -4.32 -5.65 -21.67
CA PHE A 107 -4.49 -6.80 -20.79
C PHE A 107 -3.19 -7.13 -20.03
N TRP A 108 -3.31 -7.39 -18.73
CA TRP A 108 -2.20 -7.73 -17.87
C TRP A 108 -2.60 -8.76 -16.81
N GLU A 109 -1.73 -9.73 -16.52
CA GLU A 109 -1.96 -10.75 -15.47
C GLU A 109 -0.89 -10.64 -14.38
N PRO A 110 -1.07 -9.75 -13.39
CA PRO A 110 -0.11 -9.63 -12.30
C PRO A 110 -0.22 -10.80 -11.33
N ARG A 111 0.93 -11.25 -10.83
CA ARG A 111 1.01 -12.27 -9.77
C ARG A 111 0.77 -11.67 -8.38
N LEU A 112 1.03 -10.37 -8.23
CA LEU A 112 0.82 -9.62 -7.00
C LEU A 112 0.34 -8.20 -7.31
N LEU A 113 -0.61 -7.72 -6.52
CA LEU A 113 -1.18 -6.38 -6.61
C LEU A 113 -0.91 -5.59 -5.33
N VAL A 114 -0.40 -4.37 -5.49
CA VAL A 114 -0.23 -3.40 -4.40
C VAL A 114 -1.03 -2.14 -4.73
N GLY A 115 -2.11 -1.91 -4.00
CA GLY A 115 -3.04 -0.80 -4.24
C GLY A 115 -2.97 0.29 -3.18
N VAL A 116 -3.08 1.55 -3.61
CA VAL A 116 -3.34 2.72 -2.75
C VAL A 116 -4.67 3.35 -3.17
N TYR A 117 -5.66 3.23 -2.29
CA TYR A 117 -7.05 3.69 -2.48
C TYR A 117 -7.43 4.90 -1.62
#